data_AF-B2TSA0-F1
#
_entry.id   AF-B2TSA0-F1
#
_cell.length_a   1.000
_cell.length_b   1.000
_cell.length_c   1.000
_cell.angle_alpha   90.00
_cell.angle_beta   90.00
_cell.angle_gamma   90.00
#
_symmetry.space_group_name_H-M   'P 1'
#
loop_
_entity.id
_entity.type
_entity.pdbx_description
1 polymer ?
#
loop_
_entity_poly.entity_id
_entity_poly.type
_entity_poly.pdbx_seq_one_letter_code
_entity_poly.pdbx_strand_id
1 'polypeptide(L)'
;MARKSKHFQLSEKNYAYLEELKEERQLKYLSDALDLVINEHRCKGDITTDYIIKLIVDKVSERIEEKFRGIKTASNSSDRNTKILLEMINGMFFKAKYGEIVTIAEDKSPALIIAENSVQKSIEGSRIKKLDSNFK
;
A
#
# COMPACT_ATOMS: atom_id res chain seq x y z
N MET A 1 15.33 32.51 26.28
CA MET A 1 16.40 32.92 25.35
C MET A 1 16.69 34.39 25.55
N ALA A 2 17.96 34.83 25.48
CA ALA A 2 18.30 36.25 25.54
C ALA A 2 17.83 36.94 24.25
N ARG A 3 17.00 37.99 24.37
CA ARG A 3 16.48 38.75 23.22
C ARG A 3 17.39 39.94 22.92
N LYS A 4 17.70 40.17 21.64
CA LYS A 4 18.43 41.36 21.17
C LYS A 4 17.49 42.21 20.33
N SER A 5 17.38 43.50 20.66
CA SER A 5 16.60 44.46 19.86
C SER A 5 17.44 45.00 18.70
N LYS A 6 16.88 44.99 17.49
CA LYS A 6 17.48 45.52 16.27
C LYS A 6 16.41 46.18 15.44
N HIS A 7 16.74 47.34 14.87
CA HIS A 7 15.88 48.05 13.93
C HIS A 7 16.28 47.68 12.49
N PHE A 8 15.32 47.27 11.67
CA PHE A 8 15.52 46.93 10.27
C PHE A 8 14.25 47.26 9.47
N GLN A 9 14.39 47.40 8.16
CA GLN A 9 13.27 47.62 7.25
C GLN A 9 12.87 46.29 6.60
N LEU A 10 11.57 46.08 6.47
CA LEU A 10 10.97 44.97 5.74
C LEU A 10 10.18 45.51 4.54
N SER A 11 10.08 44.71 3.48
CA SER A 11 9.11 45.00 2.42
C SER A 11 7.69 44.84 2.98
N GLU A 12 6.73 45.60 2.43
CA GLU A 12 5.33 45.50 2.86
C GLU A 12 4.79 44.07 2.74
N LYS A 13 5.20 43.35 1.69
CA LYS A 13 4.81 41.93 1.49
C LYS A 13 5.30 41.02 2.62
N ASN A 14 6.54 41.19 3.06
CA ASN A 14 7.11 40.37 4.13
C ASN A 14 6.52 40.75 5.49
N TYR A 15 6.21 42.02 5.70
CA TYR A 15 5.52 42.48 6.90
C TYR A 15 4.11 41.91 6.98
N ALA A 16 3.34 42.00 5.89
CA ALA A 16 1.99 41.45 5.80
C ALA A 16 1.98 39.94 6.07
N TYR A 17 2.91 39.20 5.47
CA TYR A 17 3.08 37.77 5.71
C TYR A 17 3.32 37.44 7.20
N LEU A 18 4.13 38.22 7.90
CA LEU A 18 4.39 38.01 9.33
C LEU A 18 3.17 38.33 10.21
N GLU A 19 2.37 39.34 9.85
CA GLU A 19 1.11 39.65 10.55
C GLU A 19 0.06 38.55 10.31
N GLU A 20 -0.11 38.10 9.07
CA GLU A 20 -1.00 36.97 8.74
C GLU A 20 -0.60 35.72 9.55
N LEU A 21 0.68 35.37 9.54
CA LEU A 21 1.20 34.21 10.28
C LEU A 21 1.02 34.36 11.80
N LYS A 22 1.14 35.59 12.33
CA LYS A 22 0.88 35.91 13.73
C LYS A 22 -0.57 35.66 14.09
N GLU A 23 -1.51 36.14 13.28
CA GLU A 23 -2.95 35.96 13.51
C GLU A 23 -3.36 34.49 13.37
N GLU A 24 -2.93 33.81 12.31
CA GLU A 24 -3.22 32.38 12.06
C GLU A 24 -2.77 31.48 13.21
N ARG A 25 -1.59 31.75 13.77
CA ARG A 25 -1.00 30.95 14.85
C ARG A 25 -1.21 31.55 16.24
N GLN A 26 -2.03 32.60 16.36
CA GLN A 26 -2.38 33.27 17.61
C GLN A 26 -1.14 33.69 18.44
N LEU A 27 -0.12 34.21 17.76
CA LEU A 27 1.12 34.64 18.41
C LEU A 27 0.97 36.02 19.03
N LYS A 28 1.62 36.23 20.18
CA LYS A 28 1.50 37.47 20.95
C LYS A 28 2.27 38.64 20.32
N TYR A 29 3.41 38.37 19.70
CA TYR A 29 4.29 39.39 19.14
C TYR A 29 4.75 39.03 17.73
N LEU A 30 4.93 40.03 16.87
CA LEU A 30 5.49 39.85 15.52
C LEU A 30 6.91 39.25 15.54
N SER A 31 7.67 39.52 16.61
CA SER A 31 8.97 38.89 16.83
C SER A 31 8.89 37.37 16.96
N ASP A 32 7.80 36.86 17.53
CA ASP A 32 7.62 35.41 17.70
C ASP A 32 7.29 34.74 16.36
N ALA A 33 6.54 35.44 15.48
CA ALA A 33 6.30 35.01 14.11
C ALA A 33 7.61 34.98 13.29
N LEU A 34 8.45 36.00 13.46
CA LEU A 34 9.77 36.05 12.83
C LEU A 34 10.70 34.93 13.33
N ASP A 35 10.74 34.68 14.64
CA ASP A 35 11.50 33.59 15.24
C ASP A 35 11.03 32.23 14.69
N LEU A 36 9.72 32.06 14.50
CA LEU A 36 9.14 30.85 13.92
C LEU A 36 9.60 30.65 12.46
N VAL A 37 9.55 31.69 11.63
CA VAL A 37 10.04 31.61 10.24
C VAL A 37 11.53 31.28 10.18
N ILE A 38 12.34 31.88 11.04
CA ILE A 38 13.78 31.59 11.13
C ILE A 38 14.03 30.15 11.57
N ASN A 39 13.28 29.67 12.56
CA ASN A 39 13.39 28.29 13.04
C ASN A 39 12.94 27.29 11.96
N GLU A 40 11.83 27.54 11.27
CA GLU A 40 11.40 26.71 10.15
C GLU A 40 12.44 26.68 9.02
N HIS A 41 13.07 27.83 8.72
CA HIS A 41 14.13 27.90 7.73
C HIS A 41 15.38 27.12 8.15
N ARG A 42 15.78 27.22 9.42
CA ARG A 42 16.89 26.43 10.00
C ARG A 42 16.59 24.93 10.00
N CYS A 43 15.39 24.53 10.42
CA CYS A 43 14.96 23.13 10.38
C CYS A 43 14.91 22.57 8.95
N LYS A 44 14.53 23.39 7.96
CA LYS A 44 14.61 23.03 6.52
C LYS A 44 16.06 22.91 6.03
N GLY A 45 17.02 23.59 6.68
CA GLY A 45 18.45 23.48 6.41
C GLY A 45 19.10 22.25 7.03
N ASP A 46 18.66 21.83 8.23
CA ASP A 46 19.24 20.70 8.98
C ASP A 46 18.68 19.33 8.57
N ILE A 47 17.49 19.27 7.99
CA ILE A 47 16.91 18.05 7.39
C ILE A 47 16.71 18.32 5.91
N THR A 48 17.70 17.94 5.09
CA THR A 48 17.59 18.04 3.63
C THR A 48 16.34 17.30 3.16
N THR A 49 15.53 17.94 2.32
CA THR A 49 14.33 17.33 1.70
C THR A 49 14.62 15.95 1.11
N ASP A 50 15.84 15.75 0.60
CA ASP A 50 16.35 14.46 0.12
C ASP A 50 16.37 13.35 1.19
N TYR A 51 16.67 13.67 2.44
CA TYR A 51 16.63 12.71 3.54
C TYR A 51 15.20 12.26 3.86
N ILE A 52 14.26 13.20 3.84
CA ILE A 52 12.83 12.90 4.03
C ILE A 52 12.31 12.04 2.87
N ILE A 53 12.68 12.38 1.64
CA ILE A 53 12.32 11.59 0.44
C ILE A 53 12.88 10.17 0.55
N LYS A 54 14.16 10.00 0.93
CA LYS A 54 14.75 8.67 1.14
C LYS A 54 13.99 7.88 2.21
N LEU A 55 13.69 8.49 3.35
CA LEU A 55 12.95 7.82 4.41
C LEU A 55 11.54 7.37 3.96
N ILE A 56 10.88 8.19 3.13
CA ILE A 56 9.58 7.83 2.54
C ILE A 56 9.75 6.66 1.56
N VAL A 57 10.73 6.73 0.66
CA VAL A 57 11.01 5.66 -0.32
C VAL A 57 11.32 4.35 0.39
N ASP A 58 12.14 4.37 1.44
CA ASP A 58 12.50 3.17 2.20
C ASP A 58 11.26 2.57 2.89
N LYS A 59 10.47 3.40 3.59
CA LYS A 59 9.24 2.93 4.26
C LYS A 59 8.19 2.41 3.29
N VAL A 60 8.08 3.01 2.10
CA VAL A 60 7.16 2.54 1.06
C VAL A 60 7.64 1.22 0.48
N SER A 61 8.94 1.09 0.21
CA SER A 61 9.56 -0.12 -0.32
C SER A 61 9.39 -1.29 0.64
N GLU A 62 9.67 -1.10 1.93
CA GLU A 62 9.50 -2.11 2.97
C GLU A 62 8.06 -2.64 3.04
N ARG A 63 7.06 -1.74 3.04
CA ARG A 63 5.64 -2.11 3.06
C ARG A 63 5.22 -2.87 1.81
N ILE A 64 5.80 -2.53 0.66
CA ILE A 64 5.53 -3.21 -0.61
C ILE A 64 6.13 -4.62 -0.57
N GLU A 65 7.40 -4.76 -0.17
CA GLU A 65 8.08 -6.05 -0.07
C GLU A 65 7.38 -7.01 0.89
N GLU A 66 6.90 -6.52 2.04
CA GLU A 66 6.15 -7.32 3.00
C GLU A 66 4.88 -7.92 2.37
N LYS A 67 4.10 -7.12 1.63
CA LYS A 67 2.91 -7.59 0.92
C LYS A 67 3.26 -8.60 -0.17
N PHE A 68 4.31 -8.34 -0.95
CA PHE A 68 4.77 -9.27 -2.00
C PHE A 68 5.26 -10.60 -1.43
N ARG A 69 5.91 -10.59 -0.26
CA ARG A 69 6.31 -11.83 0.44
C ARG A 69 5.11 -12.68 0.82
N GLY A 70 4.03 -12.06 1.29
CA GLY A 70 2.76 -12.73 1.57
C GLY A 70 2.17 -13.40 0.32
N ILE A 71 2.12 -12.67 -0.80
CA ILE A 71 1.64 -13.17 -2.09
C ILE A 71 2.50 -14.35 -2.57
N LYS A 72 3.83 -14.23 -2.53
CA LYS A 72 4.77 -15.29 -2.93
C LYS A 72 4.58 -16.55 -2.10
N THR A 73 4.39 -16.41 -0.79
CA THR A 73 4.15 -17.54 0.11
C THR A 73 2.82 -18.24 -0.19
N ALA A 74 1.76 -17.47 -0.43
CA ALA A 74 0.46 -18.02 -0.84
C ALA A 74 0.53 -18.76 -2.18
N SER A 75 1.23 -18.18 -3.17
CA SER A 75 1.47 -18.81 -4.48
C SER A 75 2.21 -20.13 -4.33
N ASN A 76 3.34 -20.15 -3.61
CA ASN A 76 4.12 -21.37 -3.38
C ASN A 76 3.31 -22.47 -2.68
N SER A 77 2.45 -22.10 -1.73
CA SER A 77 1.55 -23.03 -1.06
C SER A 77 0.51 -23.62 -2.03
N SER A 78 -0.08 -22.78 -2.89
CA SER A 78 -1.02 -23.21 -3.93
C SER A 78 -0.36 -24.14 -4.95
N ASP A 79 0.86 -23.83 -5.37
CA ASP A 79 1.62 -24.65 -6.32
C ASP A 79 1.97 -26.01 -5.70
N ARG A 80 2.41 -26.02 -4.44
CA ARG A 80 2.66 -27.27 -3.69
C ARG A 80 1.40 -28.12 -3.59
N ASN A 81 0.26 -27.52 -3.23
CA ASN A 81 -1.00 -28.24 -3.12
C ASN A 81 -1.47 -28.78 -4.47
N THR A 82 -1.31 -28.00 -5.56
CA THR A 82 -1.61 -28.44 -6.93
C THR A 82 -0.74 -29.65 -7.32
N LYS A 83 0.56 -29.62 -6.98
CA LYS A 83 1.46 -30.75 -7.24
C LYS A 83 1.03 -32.01 -6.48
N ILE A 84 0.69 -31.88 -5.19
CA ILE A 84 0.19 -33.00 -4.39
C ILE A 84 -1.09 -33.58 -5.02
N LEU A 85 -2.03 -32.72 -5.45
CA LEU A 85 -3.27 -33.16 -6.11
C LEU A 85 -2.98 -33.91 -7.42
N LEU A 86 -2.05 -33.41 -8.25
CA LEU A 86 -1.63 -34.10 -9.48
C LEU A 86 -1.05 -35.49 -9.19
N GLU A 87 -0.20 -35.61 -8.15
CA GLU A 87 0.36 -36.90 -7.72
C GLU A 87 -0.74 -37.86 -7.22
N MET A 88 -1.71 -37.36 -6.45
CA MET A 88 -2.85 -38.16 -5.98
C MET A 88 -3.74 -38.65 -7.13
N ILE A 89 -4.07 -37.77 -8.09
CA ILE A 89 -4.87 -38.11 -9.28
C ILE A 89 -4.13 -39.15 -10.12
N ASN A 90 -2.82 -38.96 -10.33
CA ASN A 90 -1.99 -39.92 -11.06
C ASN A 90 -1.99 -41.30 -10.38
N GLY A 91 -1.81 -41.36 -9.05
CA GLY A 91 -1.88 -42.61 -8.29
C GLY A 91 -3.26 -43.29 -8.40
N MET A 92 -4.35 -42.52 -8.39
CA MET A 92 -5.70 -43.02 -8.60
C MET A 92 -5.87 -43.61 -10.01
N PHE A 93 -5.42 -42.89 -11.04
CA PHE A 93 -5.50 -43.36 -12.42
C PHE A 93 -4.67 -44.62 -12.67
N PHE A 94 -3.46 -44.68 -12.10
CA PHE A 94 -2.62 -45.86 -12.15
C PHE A 94 -3.29 -47.08 -11.51
N LYS A 95 -3.85 -46.93 -10.30
CA LYS A 95 -4.52 -48.03 -9.58
C LYS A 95 -5.77 -48.52 -10.31
N ALA A 96 -6.56 -47.61 -10.88
CA ALA A 96 -7.78 -47.93 -11.60
C ALA A 96 -7.54 -48.33 -13.08
N LYS A 97 -6.27 -48.36 -13.53
CA LYS A 97 -5.85 -48.72 -14.89
C LYS A 97 -6.57 -47.91 -15.97
N TYR A 98 -6.73 -46.60 -15.74
CA TYR A 98 -7.22 -45.72 -16.79
C TYR A 98 -6.25 -45.73 -17.98
N GLY A 99 -6.81 -45.77 -19.19
CA GLY A 99 -6.07 -45.64 -20.43
C GLY A 99 -5.74 -44.17 -20.73
N GLU A 100 -5.58 -43.84 -22.01
CA GLU A 100 -5.37 -42.46 -22.42
C GLU A 100 -6.52 -41.55 -21.94
N ILE A 101 -6.13 -40.39 -21.42
CA ILE A 101 -7.07 -39.37 -20.95
C ILE A 101 -7.49 -38.50 -22.14
N VAL A 102 -8.80 -38.25 -22.26
CA VAL A 102 -9.34 -37.29 -23.23
C VAL A 102 -9.11 -35.88 -22.72
N THR A 103 -8.62 -35.00 -23.58
CA THR A 103 -8.30 -33.62 -23.18
C THR A 103 -9.52 -32.71 -23.27
N ILE A 104 -9.51 -31.60 -22.52
CA ILE A 104 -10.60 -30.59 -22.53
C ILE A 104 -10.83 -30.00 -23.93
N ALA A 105 -9.80 -29.98 -24.78
CA ALA A 105 -9.90 -29.49 -26.15
C ALA A 105 -10.72 -30.41 -27.07
N GLU A 106 -10.79 -31.69 -26.74
CA GLU A 106 -11.50 -32.70 -27.52
C GLU A 106 -12.92 -32.92 -26.98
N ASP A 107 -13.03 -33.21 -25.67
CA ASP A 107 -14.33 -33.35 -25.01
C ASP A 107 -14.25 -32.99 -23.53
N LYS A 108 -15.06 -32.02 -23.13
CA LYS A 108 -15.08 -31.52 -21.76
C LYS A 108 -16.10 -32.28 -20.94
N SER A 109 -15.63 -32.99 -19.91
CA SER A 109 -16.54 -33.80 -19.08
C SER A 109 -17.64 -32.95 -18.40
N PRO A 110 -18.88 -33.46 -18.31
CA PRO A 110 -19.96 -32.79 -17.59
C PRO A 110 -19.62 -32.49 -16.13
N ALA A 111 -18.84 -33.38 -15.49
CA ALA A 111 -18.37 -33.19 -14.12
C ALA A 111 -17.49 -31.94 -13.98
N LEU A 112 -16.59 -31.70 -14.93
CA LEU A 112 -15.72 -30.52 -14.92
C LEU A 112 -16.53 -29.23 -15.13
N ILE A 113 -17.53 -29.25 -16.02
CA ILE A 113 -18.43 -28.10 -16.25
C ILE A 113 -19.17 -27.72 -14.95
N ILE A 114 -19.70 -28.71 -14.22
CA ILE A 114 -20.38 -28.48 -12.94
C ILE A 114 -19.42 -27.88 -11.91
N ALA A 115 -18.20 -28.43 -11.81
CA ALA A 115 -17.19 -27.95 -10.88
C ALA A 115 -16.80 -26.49 -11.14
N GLU A 116 -16.53 -26.13 -12.40
CA GLU A 116 -16.21 -24.75 -12.80
C GLU A 116 -17.33 -23.78 -12.45
N ASN A 117 -18.58 -24.13 -12.76
CA ASN A 117 -19.75 -23.30 -12.44
C ASN A 117 -19.91 -23.08 -10.93
N SER A 118 -19.62 -24.10 -10.11
CA SER A 118 -19.66 -23.99 -8.65
C SER A 118 -18.56 -23.07 -8.10
N VAL A 119 -17.34 -23.20 -8.61
CA VAL A 119 -16.20 -22.33 -8.25
C VAL A 119 -16.48 -20.89 -8.66
N GLN A 120 -16.96 -20.67 -9.88
CA GLN A 120 -17.28 -19.34 -10.39
C GLN A 120 -18.33 -18.63 -9.50
N LYS A 121 -19.43 -19.32 -9.17
CA LYS A 121 -20.45 -18.80 -8.24
C LYS A 121 -19.88 -18.46 -6.86
N SER A 122 -18.95 -19.27 -6.36
CA SER A 122 -18.30 -19.04 -5.06
C SER A 122 -17.39 -17.80 -5.08
N ILE A 123 -16.69 -17.55 -6.20
CA ILE A 123 -15.87 -16.35 -6.41
C ILE A 123 -16.75 -15.10 -6.48
N GLU A 124 -17.85 -15.16 -7.23
CA GLU A 124 -18.82 -14.07 -7.36
C GLU A 124 -19.46 -13.74 -6.00
N GLY A 125 -19.92 -14.75 -5.25
CA GLY A 125 -20.47 -14.57 -3.92
C GLY A 125 -19.47 -13.94 -2.94
N SER A 126 -18.19 -14.31 -3.03
CA SER A 126 -17.11 -13.73 -2.21
C SER A 126 -16.81 -12.28 -2.59
N ARG A 127 -16.95 -11.91 -3.87
CA ARG A 127 -16.84 -10.52 -4.34
C ARG A 127 -17.98 -9.65 -3.82
N ILE A 128 -19.21 -10.15 -3.89
CA ILE A 128 -20.41 -9.44 -3.41
C ILE A 128 -20.29 -9.15 -1.91
N LYS A 129 -19.94 -10.15 -1.09
CA LYS A 129 -19.75 -9.97 0.36
C LYS A 129 -18.70 -8.91 0.72
N LYS A 130 -17.63 -8.81 -0.07
CA LYS A 130 -16.60 -7.77 0.11
C LYS A 130 -17.10 -6.38 -0.27
N LEU A 131 -17.91 -6.27 -1.32
CA LEU A 131 -18.53 -5.01 -1.71
C LEU A 131 -19.51 -4.54 -0.63
N ASP A 132 -20.43 -5.41 -0.18
CA ASP A 132 -21.41 -5.09 0.87
C ASP A 132 -20.75 -4.66 2.19
N SER A 133 -19.61 -5.28 2.54
CA SER A 133 -18.82 -4.91 3.73
C SER A 133 -18.17 -3.54 3.65
N ASN A 134 -17.99 -2.97 2.46
CA ASN A 134 -17.40 -1.64 2.27
C ASN A 134 -18.46 -0.52 2.22
N PHE A 135 -19.75 -0.86 2.17
CA PHE A 135 -20.89 0.08 2.17
C PHE A 135 -21.60 0.20 3.53
N LYS A 136 -21.04 -0.41 4.59
CA LYS A 136 -21.46 -0.24 6.00
C LYS A 136 -20.47 0.61 6.76
#